data_AF-A0A0G1VN32-F1
#
_entry.id   AF-A0A0G1VN32-F1
#
_cell.length_a   1.000
_cell.length_b   1.000
_cell.length_c   1.000
_cell.angle_alpha   90.00
_cell.angle_beta   90.00
_cell.angle_gamma   90.00
#
_symmetry.space_group_name_H-M   'P 1'
#
loop_
_entity.id
_entity.type
_entity.pdbx_description
1 polymer ?
#
loop_
_entity_poly.entity_id
_entity_poly.type
_entity_poly.pdbx_seq_one_letter_code
_entity_poly.pdbx_strand_id
1 'polypeptide(L)'
;MTRATLTRKLISIYFERTMGDLSPGTFRALGSRIEIMPASERIIYRIDLMGGKVGVIEEIDAMTREVGAKHDSIFLFPARQYVTPKDVVEAALA
;
A
#
# COMPACT_ATOMS: atom_id res chain seq x y z
N MET A 1 -1.96 10.63 11.29
CA MET A 1 -1.72 10.10 9.93
C MET A 1 -2.80 10.55 8.94
N THR A 2 -2.46 11.44 8.01
CA THR A 2 -3.34 11.80 6.90
C THR A 2 -3.17 10.83 5.73
N ARG A 3 -4.17 10.78 4.82
CA ARG A 3 -4.08 10.02 3.56
C ARG A 3 -2.80 10.31 2.79
N ALA A 4 -2.48 11.60 2.63
CA ALA A 4 -1.27 12.05 1.93
C ALA A 4 0.02 11.52 2.59
N THR A 5 0.03 11.39 3.92
CA THR A 5 1.17 10.84 4.64
C THR A 5 1.32 9.34 4.37
N LEU A 6 0.21 8.59 4.41
CA LEU A 6 0.23 7.15 4.11
C LEU A 6 0.63 6.89 2.65
N THR A 7 0.08 7.66 1.70
CA THR A 7 0.48 7.60 0.28
C THR A 7 1.98 7.79 0.09
N ARG A 8 2.58 8.81 0.73
CA ARG A 8 4.04 9.02 0.65
C ARG A 8 4.85 7.87 1.24
N LYS A 9 4.39 7.30 2.37
CA LYS A 9 5.03 6.13 2.98
C LYS A 9 5.01 4.92 2.03
N LEU A 10 3.87 4.61 1.43
CA LEU A 10 3.74 3.49 0.49
C LEU A 10 4.67 3.65 -0.73
N ILE A 11 4.72 4.84 -1.31
CA ILE A 11 5.63 5.15 -2.43
C ILE A 11 7.09 5.00 -1.99
N SER A 12 7.44 5.41 -0.77
CA SER A 12 8.81 5.28 -0.25
C SER A 12 9.27 3.83 -0.08
N ILE A 13 8.32 2.89 0.05
CA ILE A 13 8.57 1.45 0.08
C ILE A 13 8.14 0.75 -1.22
N TYR A 14 8.25 1.48 -2.35
CA TYR A 14 8.14 0.98 -3.73
C TYR A 14 6.74 0.54 -4.20
N PHE A 15 5.68 0.88 -3.46
CA PHE A 15 4.34 0.64 -3.97
C PHE A 15 3.97 1.66 -5.06
N GLU A 16 3.24 1.17 -6.06
CA GLU A 16 2.74 2.00 -7.15
C GLU A 16 1.28 2.41 -6.92
N ARG A 17 0.97 3.69 -7.15
CA ARG A 17 -0.40 4.18 -7.06
C ARG A 17 -1.12 3.96 -8.39
N THR A 18 -2.29 3.33 -8.36
CA THR A 18 -3.17 3.17 -9.52
C THR A 18 -4.54 3.80 -9.30
N MET A 19 -5.24 4.09 -10.40
CA MET A 19 -6.65 4.47 -10.42
C MET A 19 -7.57 3.29 -10.77
N GLY A 20 -7.02 2.19 -11.29
CA GLY A 20 -7.75 1.02 -11.75
C GLY A 20 -7.75 -0.14 -10.74
N ASP A 21 -7.69 -1.36 -11.29
CA ASP A 21 -7.60 -2.58 -10.49
C ASP A 21 -6.24 -2.72 -9.81
N LEU A 22 -6.27 -3.37 -8.65
CA LEU A 22 -5.07 -3.62 -7.86
C LEU A 22 -4.40 -4.91 -8.33
N SER A 23 -3.09 -4.80 -8.55
CA SER A 23 -2.17 -5.93 -8.67
C SER A 23 -1.17 -5.92 -7.50
N PRO A 24 -0.43 -7.03 -7.26
CA PRO A 24 0.53 -7.08 -6.16
C PRO A 24 1.55 -5.94 -6.20
N GLY A 25 1.77 -5.28 -5.06
CA GLY A 25 2.66 -4.13 -4.95
C GLY A 25 2.02 -2.80 -5.38
N THR A 26 0.71 -2.77 -5.63
CA THR A 26 -0.02 -1.54 -5.96
C THR A 26 -0.99 -1.13 -4.85
N PHE A 27 -1.37 0.14 -4.87
CA PHE A 27 -2.42 0.66 -4.01
C PHE A 27 -3.26 1.71 -4.74
N ARG A 28 -4.47 1.95 -4.24
CA ARG A 28 -5.35 3.03 -4.70
C ARG A 28 -5.93 3.79 -3.52
N ALA A 29 -6.23 5.06 -3.74
CA ALA A 29 -6.79 5.95 -2.73
C ALA A 29 -8.17 6.41 -3.18
N LEU A 30 -9.20 6.11 -2.37
CA LEU A 30 -10.61 6.35 -2.65
C LEU A 30 -11.20 7.17 -1.50
N GLY A 31 -11.35 8.49 -1.68
CA GLY A 31 -11.84 9.37 -0.62
C GLY A 31 -10.95 9.33 0.63
N SER A 32 -11.50 8.86 1.74
CA SER A 32 -10.83 8.64 3.04
C SER A 32 -10.22 7.25 3.19
N ARG A 33 -10.36 6.38 2.19
CA ARG A 33 -9.89 4.99 2.20
C ARG A 33 -8.64 4.81 1.36
N ILE A 34 -7.79 3.89 1.76
CA ILE A 34 -6.67 3.39 0.96
C ILE A 34 -6.80 1.87 0.88
N GLU A 35 -6.78 1.33 -0.33
CA GLU A 35 -6.74 -0.10 -0.59
C GLU A 35 -5.36 -0.49 -1.13
N ILE A 36 -4.77 -1.55 -0.58
CA ILE A 36 -3.39 -1.95 -0.82
C ILE A 36 -3.37 -3.44 -1.10
N MET A 37 -2.71 -3.87 -2.16
CA MET A 37 -2.38 -5.29 -2.38
C MET A 37 -0.89 -5.48 -2.12
N PRO A 38 -0.48 -6.24 -1.08
CA PRO A 38 0.93 -6.53 -0.83
C PRO A 38 1.60 -7.22 -2.03
N ALA A 39 2.92 -7.15 -2.11
CA ALA A 39 3.65 -7.78 -3.21
C ALA A 39 3.68 -9.32 -3.10
N SER A 40 3.60 -9.87 -1.89
CA SER A 40 3.68 -11.31 -1.60
C SER A 40 2.34 -12.03 -1.64
N GLU A 41 1.22 -11.31 -1.66
CA GLU A 41 -0.11 -11.86 -1.38
C GLU A 41 -1.15 -11.29 -2.34
N ARG A 42 -2.21 -12.07 -2.61
CA ARG A 42 -3.36 -11.64 -3.44
C ARG A 42 -4.59 -11.33 -2.59
N ILE A 43 -4.37 -10.59 -1.51
CA ILE A 43 -5.42 -10.06 -0.64
C ILE A 43 -5.35 -8.52 -0.70
N ILE A 44 -6.49 -7.86 -0.63
CA ILE A 44 -6.56 -6.40 -0.55
C ILE A 44 -6.78 -6.01 0.90
N TYR A 45 -5.86 -5.24 1.47
CA TYR A 45 -6.10 -4.57 2.75
C TYR A 45 -6.75 -3.21 2.49
N ARG A 46 -7.96 -3.02 3.02
CA ARG A 46 -8.67 -1.74 3.04
C ARG A 46 -8.43 -1.04 4.37
N ILE A 47 -7.91 0.17 4.31
CA ILE A 47 -7.62 1.02 5.45
C ILE A 47 -8.52 2.26 5.40
N ASP A 48 -9.43 2.37 6.36
CA ASP A 48 -10.29 3.53 6.52
C ASP A 48 -9.63 4.56 7.44
N LEU A 49 -9.47 5.80 6.96
CA LEU A 49 -8.89 6.89 7.75
C LEU A 49 -9.99 7.79 8.32
N MET A 50 -9.98 7.99 9.64
CA MET A 50 -10.94 8.84 10.34
C MET A 50 -10.20 9.82 11.25
N GLY A 51 -10.54 11.11 11.20
CA GLY A 51 -9.92 12.13 12.07
C GLY A 51 -8.39 12.20 11.99
N GLY A 52 -7.81 11.84 10.83
CA GLY A 52 -6.36 11.79 10.68
C GLY A 52 -5.68 10.64 11.43
N LYS A 53 -6.38 9.53 11.69
CA LYS A 53 -5.83 8.28 12.25
C LYS A 53 -6.28 7.08 11.41
N VAL A 54 -5.61 5.93 11.60
CA VAL A 54 -6.13 4.64 11.13
C VAL A 54 -7.38 4.33 11.94
N GLY A 55 -8.49 4.07 11.26
CA GLY A 55 -9.73 3.60 11.86
C GLY A 55 -9.80 2.08 11.80
N VAL A 56 -10.27 1.55 10.68
CA VAL A 56 -10.51 0.11 10.48
C VAL A 56 -9.56 -0.41 9.40
N ILE A 57 -9.01 -1.61 9.62
CA ILE A 57 -8.30 -2.39 8.61
C ILE A 57 -9.07 -3.68 8.37
N GLU A 58 -9.42 -3.93 7.12
CA GLU A 58 -10.16 -5.11 6.68
C GLU A 58 -9.44 -5.80 5.53
N GLU A 59 -9.43 -7.12 5.55
CA GLU A 59 -9.09 -7.93 4.38
C GLU A 59 -10.26 -7.99 3.41
N ILE A 60 -9.96 -7.95 2.13
CA ILE A 60 -10.90 -8.12 1.04
C ILE A 60 -10.29 -9.13 0.08
N ASP A 61 -11.06 -10.19 -0.22
CA ASP A 61 -10.66 -11.15 -1.25
C ASP A 61 -10.56 -10.44 -2.61
N ALA A 62 -9.42 -10.58 -3.28
CA ALA A 62 -9.12 -9.82 -4.49
C ALA A 62 -10.02 -10.20 -5.69
N MET A 63 -10.61 -11.39 -5.69
CA MET A 63 -11.41 -11.93 -6.79
C MET A 63 -12.91 -11.75 -6.55
N THR A 64 -13.40 -12.24 -5.41
CA THR A 64 -14.81 -12.23 -5.02
C THR A 64 -15.26 -10.91 -4.40
N ARG A 65 -14.31 -10.09 -3.92
CA ARG A 65 -14.56 -8.83 -3.18
C ARG A 65 -15.28 -9.03 -1.84
N GLU A 66 -15.33 -10.25 -1.33
CA GLU A 66 -15.86 -10.53 0.01
C GLU A 66 -14.98 -9.87 1.08
N VAL A 67 -15.63 -9.25 2.08
CA VAL A 67 -14.95 -8.66 3.22
C VAL A 67 -14.65 -9.76 4.23
N GLY A 68 -13.36 -9.95 4.51
CA GLY A 68 -12.85 -10.96 5.42
C GLY A 68 -12.57 -10.41 6.81
N ALA A 69 -11.41 -10.77 7.36
CA ALA A 69 -11.02 -10.46 8.72
C ALA A 69 -10.77 -8.97 8.95
N LYS A 70 -10.91 -8.55 10.22
CA LYS A 70 -10.53 -7.22 10.71
C LYS A 70 -9.22 -7.32 11.47
N HIS A 71 -8.37 -6.31 11.31
CA HIS A 71 -7.07 -6.26 11.94
C HIS A 71 -6.87 -4.95 12.71
N ASP A 72 -6.23 -5.05 13.88
CA ASP A 72 -5.78 -3.87 14.62
C ASP A 72 -4.52 -3.25 14.00
N SER A 73 -3.71 -4.08 13.33
CA SER A 73 -2.49 -3.65 12.63
C SER A 73 -2.09 -4.66 11.55
N ILE A 74 -1.36 -4.20 10.54
CA ILE A 74 -0.78 -5.03 9.47
C ILE A 74 0.67 -4.60 9.22
N PHE A 75 1.49 -5.53 8.73
CA PHE A 75 2.85 -5.25 8.29
C PHE A 75 2.91 -5.20 6.77
N LEU A 76 3.43 -4.10 6.21
CA LEU A 76 3.67 -3.96 4.78
C LEU A 76 5.18 -3.96 4.53
N PHE A 77 5.65 -5.00 3.84
CA PHE A 77 7.02 -5.07 3.36
C PHE A 77 7.17 -4.29 2.05
N PRO A 78 8.40 -3.80 1.73
CA PRO A 78 8.66 -3.14 0.46
C PRO A 78 8.19 -3.97 -0.74
N ALA A 79 7.56 -3.32 -1.72
CA ALA A 79 7.01 -4.02 -2.88
C ALA A 79 8.08 -4.64 -3.80
N ARG A 80 9.36 -4.33 -3.57
CA ARG A 80 10.52 -4.88 -4.30
C ARG A 80 11.58 -5.33 -3.30
N GLN A 81 12.08 -6.55 -3.44
CA GLN A 81 13.11 -7.12 -2.54
C GLN A 81 14.55 -6.65 -2.82
N TYR A 82 14.77 -5.86 -3.87
CA TYR A 82 16.05 -5.24 -4.17
C TYR A 82 15.89 -3.73 -4.28
N VAL A 83 16.19 -3.08 -3.17
CA VAL A 83 16.22 -1.64 -3.07
C VAL A 83 17.69 -1.23 -3.08
N THR A 84 18.23 -0.95 -4.26
CA THR A 84 19.44 -0.13 -4.31
C THR A 84 19.07 1.21 -3.70
N PRO A 85 19.75 1.68 -2.64
CA PRO A 85 19.54 3.03 -2.13
C PRO A 85 19.66 4.01 -3.29
N LYS A 86 18.80 5.04 -3.33
CA LYS A 86 18.82 6.07 -4.38
C LYS A 86 20.12 6.90 -4.40
N ASP A 87 21.04 6.57 -3.51
CA ASP A 87 22.33 7.14 -3.23
C ASP A 87 23.42 6.68 -4.23
N VAL A 88 23.13 5.73 -5.13
CA VAL A 88 24.12 5.15 -6.08
C VAL A 88 23.78 5.42 -7.55
N VAL A 89 22.89 6.38 -7.86
CA VAL A 89 22.57 6.73 -9.25
C VAL A 89 23.48 7.83 -9.82
N GLU A 90 24.18 8.61 -8.99
CA GLU A 90 25.08 9.68 -9.46
C GLU A 90 26.53 9.21 -9.78
N ALA A 91 26.90 7.95 -9.52
CA ALA A 91 28.26 7.46 -9.78
C ALA A 91 28.43 6.71 -11.11
N ALA A 92 27.39 6.56 -11.94
CA ALA A 92 27.42 5.73 -13.15
C ALA A 92 27.58 6.52 -14.47
N LEU A 93 27.82 7.83 -14.42
CA LEU A 93 28.07 8.68 -15.60
C LEU A 93 29.43 9.40 -15.55
N ALA A 94 30.40 8.86 -14.80
CA ALA A 94 31.79 9.32 -14.83
C ALA A 94 32.68 8.32 -15.59
#